data_AF-A0A2D6M2V8-F1
#
_entry.id   AF-A0A2D6M2V8-F1
#
_cell.length_a   1.000
_cell.length_b   1.000
_cell.length_c   1.000
_cell.angle_alpha   90.00
_cell.angle_beta   90.00
_cell.angle_gamma   90.00
#
_symmetry.space_group_name_H-M   'P 1'
#
loop_
_entity.id
_entity.type
_entity.pdbx_description
1 polymer ?
#
loop_
_entity_poly.entity_id
_entity_poly.type
_entity_poly.pdbx_seq_one_letter_code
_entity_poly.pdbx_strand_id
1 'polypeptide(L)'
;RIEYCQDTDGFWLEPHTDIFVKLFTMLIYLDGDPKLSNCGTDVYDENHEFVKRAPYGLNKGMIFIPAENTWHGYAPRTIDGVRKSIIVNYVTKDWKDTYELA
;
A
#
# COMPACT_ATOMS: atom_id res chain seq x y z
N ARG A 1 8.05 0.81 -12.12
CA ARG A 1 6.66 1.29 -12.26
C ARG A 1 6.34 2.23 -11.10
N ILE A 2 5.79 3.41 -11.38
CA ILE A 2 5.36 4.38 -10.36
C ILE A 2 3.88 4.71 -10.63
N GLU A 3 3.06 4.62 -9.60
CA GLU A 3 1.62 4.92 -9.67
C GLU A 3 1.27 6.06 -8.72
N TYR A 4 0.39 6.96 -9.16
CA TYR A 4 -0.27 7.91 -8.29
C TYR A 4 -1.69 7.41 -7.99
N CYS A 5 -1.96 7.13 -6.72
CA CYS A 5 -3.21 6.55 -6.27
C CYS A 5 -4.04 7.59 -5.50
N GLN A 6 -5.36 7.51 -5.69
CA GLN A 6 -6.33 8.36 -5.01
C GLN A 6 -7.50 7.49 -4.53
N ASP A 7 -7.45 7.12 -3.26
CA ASP A 7 -8.52 6.33 -2.65
C ASP A 7 -9.52 7.28 -1.97
N THR A 8 -10.80 7.06 -2.21
CA THR A 8 -11.91 7.79 -1.59
C THR A 8 -12.72 6.87 -0.69
N ASP A 9 -13.68 7.44 0.04
CA ASP A 9 -14.54 6.68 0.92
C ASP A 9 -15.17 5.46 0.23
N GLY A 10 -15.25 4.35 0.96
CA GLY A 10 -15.66 3.05 0.45
C GLY A 10 -14.54 2.18 -0.16
N PHE A 11 -13.34 2.73 -0.40
CA PHE A 11 -12.19 1.92 -0.81
C PHE A 11 -11.77 0.95 0.31
N TRP A 12 -11.43 -0.26 -0.10
CA TRP A 12 -10.81 -1.27 0.75
C TRP A 12 -10.00 -2.24 -0.11
N LEU A 13 -9.11 -2.96 0.54
CA LEU A 13 -8.26 -3.97 -0.10
C LEU A 13 -8.04 -5.12 0.88
N GLU A 14 -8.38 -6.34 0.46
CA GLU A 14 -8.20 -7.55 1.27
C GLU A 14 -6.73 -7.76 1.66
N PRO A 15 -6.47 -8.44 2.80
CA PRO A 15 -5.13 -8.90 3.13
C PRO A 15 -4.54 -9.73 1.99
N HIS A 16 -3.38 -9.32 1.49
CA HIS A 16 -2.67 -10.00 0.41
C HIS A 16 -1.16 -9.89 0.61
N THR A 17 -0.44 -10.71 -0.16
CA THR A 17 0.99 -10.56 -0.43
C THR A 17 1.16 -10.19 -1.90
N ASP A 18 2.14 -9.36 -2.17
CA ASP A 18 2.47 -8.96 -3.53
C ASP A 18 3.01 -10.14 -4.38
N ILE A 19 2.82 -10.06 -5.69
CA ILE A 19 3.39 -11.07 -6.60
C ILE A 19 4.94 -11.04 -6.56
N PHE A 20 5.56 -12.22 -6.58
CA PHE A 20 7.01 -12.39 -6.42
C PHE A 20 7.90 -11.78 -7.51
N VAL A 21 7.33 -11.29 -8.61
CA VAL A 21 8.07 -10.49 -9.61
C VAL A 21 8.40 -9.08 -9.10
N LYS A 22 7.77 -8.64 -8.01
CA LYS A 22 8.15 -7.40 -7.31
C LYS A 22 9.29 -7.72 -6.33
N LEU A 23 10.42 -7.04 -6.46
CA LEU A 23 11.50 -7.09 -5.48
C LEU A 23 11.09 -6.37 -4.19
N PHE A 24 10.41 -5.23 -4.33
CA PHE A 24 9.68 -4.57 -3.26
C PHE A 24 8.59 -3.66 -3.82
N THR A 25 7.61 -3.35 -2.97
CA THR A 25 6.65 -2.27 -3.17
C THR A 25 6.86 -1.23 -2.08
N MET A 26 6.97 0.03 -2.46
CA MET A 26 7.03 1.15 -1.51
C MET A 26 5.80 2.03 -1.71
N LEU A 27 5.08 2.28 -0.63
CA LEU A 27 3.95 3.21 -0.61
C LEU A 27 4.36 4.47 0.15
N ILE A 28 4.27 5.62 -0.51
CA ILE A 28 4.59 6.94 0.03
C ILE A 28 3.28 7.72 0.18
N TYR A 29 2.97 8.17 1.39
CA TYR A 29 1.76 8.94 1.68
C TYR A 29 1.98 10.42 1.39
N LEU A 30 1.00 11.06 0.74
CA LEU A 30 1.14 12.42 0.20
C LEU A 30 0.31 13.48 0.91
N ASP A 31 -0.40 13.13 1.98
CA ASP A 31 -1.28 14.06 2.69
C ASP A 31 -1.01 14.04 4.20
N GLY A 32 -1.13 15.19 4.85
CA GLY A 32 -0.90 15.39 6.28
C GLY A 32 -2.15 15.77 7.07
N ASP A 33 -3.33 15.77 6.43
CA ASP A 33 -4.60 16.08 7.11
C ASP A 33 -4.82 15.12 8.30
N PRO A 34 -5.03 15.65 9.52
CA PRO A 34 -5.33 14.83 10.70
C PRO A 34 -6.50 13.86 10.51
N LYS A 35 -7.48 14.19 9.66
CA LYS A 35 -8.61 13.31 9.30
C LYS A 35 -8.16 11.99 8.66
N LEU A 36 -7.03 12.03 7.96
CA LEU A 36 -6.46 10.87 7.27
C LEU A 36 -5.42 10.13 8.12
N SER A 37 -5.16 10.55 9.36
CA SER A 37 -4.12 9.95 10.22
C SER A 37 -4.27 8.42 10.40
N ASN A 38 -5.50 7.90 10.31
CA ASN A 38 -5.83 6.47 10.39
C ASN A 38 -5.95 5.77 9.02
N CYS A 39 -5.54 6.41 7.92
CA CYS A 39 -5.65 5.90 6.56
C CYS A 39 -4.34 5.22 6.06
N GLY A 40 -3.48 4.72 6.94
CA GLY A 40 -2.25 4.03 6.52
C GLY A 40 -2.48 2.56 6.18
N THR A 41 -1.49 1.90 5.60
CA THR A 41 -1.59 0.47 5.25
C THR A 41 -1.68 -0.41 6.50
N ASP A 42 -2.56 -1.41 6.46
CA ASP A 42 -2.71 -2.42 7.49
C ASP A 42 -1.72 -3.57 7.30
N VAL A 43 -1.22 -4.09 8.41
CA VAL A 43 -0.37 -5.28 8.49
C VAL A 43 -1.13 -6.35 9.24
N TYR A 44 -1.10 -7.55 8.69
CA TYR A 44 -1.81 -8.71 9.23
C TYR A 44 -0.83 -9.84 9.56
N ASP A 45 -1.28 -10.77 10.39
CA ASP A 45 -0.57 -12.03 10.61
C ASP A 45 -0.95 -13.09 9.56
N GLU A 46 -0.45 -14.31 9.73
CA GLU A 46 -0.70 -15.46 8.85
C GLU A 46 -2.16 -15.94 8.84
N ASN A 47 -2.95 -15.56 9.85
CA ASN A 47 -4.38 -15.84 9.91
C ASN A 47 -5.22 -14.66 9.36
N HIS A 48 -4.55 -13.66 8.78
CA HIS A 48 -5.13 -12.40 8.32
C HIS A 48 -5.77 -11.56 9.44
N GLU A 49 -5.34 -11.77 10.69
CA GLU A 49 -5.76 -10.96 11.82
C GLU A 49 -4.96 -9.66 11.86
N PHE A 50 -5.63 -8.55 12.20
CA PHE A 50 -5.01 -7.24 12.24
C PHE A 50 -3.91 -7.18 13.31
N VAL A 51 -2.69 -6.79 12.90
CA VAL A 51 -1.56 -6.61 13.82
C VAL A 51 -1.34 -5.13 14.12
N LYS A 52 -1.18 -4.32 13.07
CA LYS A 52 -0.92 -2.89 13.20
C LYS A 52 -1.24 -2.13 11.92
N ARG A 53 -1.35 -0.82 12.06
CA ARG A 53 -1.48 0.11 10.94
C ARG A 53 -0.24 0.99 10.86
N ALA A 54 0.31 1.14 9.65
CA ALA A 54 1.34 2.13 9.40
C ALA A 54 0.77 3.55 9.62
N PRO A 55 1.51 4.48 10.23
CA PRO A 55 1.01 5.84 10.39
C PRO A 55 0.93 6.52 9.02
N TYR A 56 -0.27 6.99 8.65
CA TYR A 56 -0.42 7.87 7.50
C TYR A 56 0.17 9.24 7.79
N GLY A 57 0.65 9.93 6.76
CA GLY A 57 1.11 11.31 6.88
C GLY A 57 2.08 11.70 5.78
N LEU A 58 2.13 12.99 5.48
CA LEU A 58 3.00 13.56 4.45
C LEU A 58 4.45 13.10 4.63
N ASN A 59 5.05 12.61 3.55
CA ASN A 59 6.45 12.15 3.49
C ASN A 59 6.76 10.97 4.41
N LYS A 60 5.74 10.21 4.83
CA LYS A 60 5.90 8.89 5.43
C LYS A 60 5.71 7.82 4.37
N GLY A 61 6.21 6.62 4.64
CA GLY A 61 5.98 5.50 3.76
C GLY A 61 6.15 4.15 4.45
N MET A 62 5.79 3.11 3.71
CA MET A 62 5.95 1.72 4.10
C MET A 62 6.47 0.91 2.91
N ILE A 63 7.40 -0.01 3.18
CA ILE A 63 7.93 -0.93 2.18
C ILE A 63 7.47 -2.34 2.51
N PHE A 64 7.10 -3.09 1.47
CA PHE A 64 6.75 -4.51 1.50
C PHE A 64 7.75 -5.25 0.62
N ILE A 65 8.27 -6.36 1.12
CA ILE A 65 9.03 -7.33 0.32
C ILE A 65 8.15 -8.58 0.26
N PRO A 66 7.81 -9.11 -0.92
CA PRO A 66 6.95 -10.29 -1.01
C PRO A 66 7.55 -11.51 -0.31
N ALA A 67 6.79 -12.10 0.61
CA ALA A 67 7.08 -13.38 1.25
C ALA A 67 5.78 -14.05 1.71
N GLU A 68 5.84 -15.32 2.09
CA GLU A 68 4.68 -16.12 2.53
C GLU A 68 3.95 -15.54 3.75
N ASN A 69 4.57 -14.62 4.48
CA ASN A 69 4.08 -14.03 5.72
C ASN A 69 4.09 -12.49 5.75
N THR A 70 4.10 -11.83 4.59
CA THR A 70 4.11 -10.35 4.50
C THR A 70 2.74 -9.78 4.14
N TRP A 71 1.73 -10.16 4.92
CA TRP A 71 0.34 -9.80 4.68
C TRP A 71 0.07 -8.33 4.96
N HIS A 72 -0.52 -7.65 3.98
CA HIS A 72 -0.88 -6.24 4.08
C HIS A 72 -2.15 -5.94 3.29
N GLY A 73 -2.77 -4.79 3.57
CA GLY A 73 -4.02 -4.40 2.91
C GLY A 73 -4.58 -3.10 3.45
N TYR A 74 -5.88 -2.90 3.23
CA TYR A 74 -6.62 -1.76 3.75
C TYR A 74 -8.00 -2.22 4.19
N ALA A 75 -8.18 -2.46 5.49
CA ALA A 75 -9.47 -2.86 6.04
C ALA A 75 -10.55 -1.79 5.78
N PRO A 76 -11.81 -2.17 5.50
CA PRO A 76 -12.90 -1.23 5.30
C PRO A 76 -13.02 -0.23 6.45
N ARG A 77 -12.93 1.06 6.12
CA ARG A 77 -13.12 2.18 7.05
C ARG A 77 -13.32 3.47 6.29
N THR A 78 -13.88 4.46 6.98
CA THR A 78 -14.12 5.78 6.39
C THR A 78 -12.82 6.47 5.98
N ILE A 79 -12.85 7.08 4.79
CA ILE A 79 -11.83 8.02 4.32
C ILE A 79 -12.50 9.41 4.24
N ASP A 80 -12.30 10.24 5.27
CA ASP A 80 -12.77 11.65 5.26
C ASP A 80 -11.79 12.50 4.46
N GLY A 81 -11.96 12.47 3.12
CA GLY A 81 -11.13 13.20 2.16
C GLY A 81 -10.70 12.31 1.00
N VAL A 82 -9.47 12.54 0.50
CA VAL A 82 -8.84 11.70 -0.52
C VAL A 82 -7.49 11.23 0.01
N ARG A 83 -7.36 9.92 0.21
CA ARG A 83 -6.10 9.28 0.59
C ARG A 83 -5.22 9.21 -0.65
N LYS A 84 -4.11 9.95 -0.64
CA LYS A 84 -3.18 10.05 -1.78
C LYS A 84 -1.89 9.33 -1.46
N SER A 85 -1.45 8.50 -2.40
CA SER A 85 -0.14 7.85 -2.28
C SER A 85 0.57 7.73 -3.61
N ILE A 86 1.89 7.63 -3.56
CA ILE A 86 2.69 7.09 -4.65
C ILE A 86 3.02 5.65 -4.32
N ILE A 87 2.76 4.73 -5.26
CA ILE A 87 3.24 3.35 -5.17
C ILE A 87 4.42 3.20 -6.13
N VAL A 88 5.57 2.82 -5.60
CA VAL A 88 6.77 2.46 -6.35
C VAL A 88 6.89 0.94 -6.31
N ASN A 89 6.67 0.29 -7.45
CA ASN A 89 6.95 -1.13 -7.61
C ASN A 89 8.33 -1.26 -8.26
N TYR A 90 9.29 -1.81 -7.51
CA TYR A 90 10.60 -2.21 -8.04
C TYR A 90 10.55 -3.68 -8.40
N VAL A 91 10.80 -4.01 -9.67
CA VAL A 91 10.42 -5.31 -10.25
C VAL A 91 11.60 -6.00 -10.89
N THR A 92 11.52 -7.31 -11.03
CA THR A 92 12.48 -8.10 -11.81
C THR A 92 12.26 -7.89 -13.31
N LYS A 93 13.16 -8.46 -14.12
CA LYS A 93 13.04 -8.54 -15.58
C LYS A 93 11.81 -9.33 -16.07
N ASP A 94 11.16 -10.09 -15.18
CA ASP A 94 10.02 -10.94 -15.53
C ASP A 94 8.69 -10.16 -15.49
N TRP A 95 8.72 -8.86 -15.16
CA TRP A 95 7.57 -7.97 -15.27
C TRP A 95 7.09 -7.88 -16.73
N LYS A 96 5.82 -8.22 -16.97
CA LYS A 96 5.28 -8.33 -18.33
C LYS A 96 4.86 -6.99 -18.92
N ASP A 97 4.32 -6.08 -18.11
CA ASP A 97 3.83 -4.78 -18.54
C ASP A 97 4.98 -3.76 -18.63
N THR A 98 5.94 -4.05 -19.50
CA THR A 98 7.19 -3.28 -19.65
C THR A 98 6.96 -1.82 -20.06
N TYR A 99 5.82 -1.50 -20.67
CA TYR A 99 5.44 -0.11 -20.98
C TYR A 99 5.25 0.75 -19.73
N GLU A 100 4.99 0.15 -18.57
CA GLU A 100 4.89 0.85 -17.28
C GLU A 100 6.26 1.14 -16.64
N LEU A 101 7.36 0.73 -17.30
CA LEU A 101 8.74 0.92 -16.85
C LEU A 101 9.48 2.02 -17.61
N ALA A 102 8.87 2.58 -18.67
CA ALA A 102 9.45 3.57 -19.56
C ALA A 102 9.24 5.01 -19.07
#